data_AF-A0A7K0NCW7-F1
#
_entry.id   AF-A0A7K0NCW7-F1
#
_cell.length_a   1.000
_cell.length_b   1.000
_cell.length_c   1.000
_cell.angle_alpha   90.00
_cell.angle_beta   90.00
_cell.angle_gamma   90.00
#
_symmetry.space_group_name_H-M   'P 1'
#
loop_
_entity.id
_entity.type
_entity.pdbx_description
1 polymer ?
#
loop_
_entity_poly.entity_id
_entity_poly.type
_entity_poly.pdbx_seq_one_letter_code
_entity_poly.pdbx_strand_id
1 'polypeptide(L)'
;MTLVEERISCPLGAWSGEPGRCQLCNQLIESTRRKTWCSNKCAREWQRNHIWRFARSAAKRRAKYHCQQQGCTAERRDCEVNHISARNGGGYGPGCHHHLNPDKNGVGGLEVLCRAHHAKVTAAQAKARAQARQVAREKLKATETKKKKSKTGEKPVKKPLKIR
;
A
#
# COMPACT_ATOMS: atom_id res chain seq x y z
N MET A 1 -9.21 -6.09 2.61
CA MET A 1 -9.95 -5.02 1.91
C MET A 1 -10.34 -5.51 0.53
N THR A 2 -11.57 -5.25 0.12
CA THR A 2 -12.06 -5.47 -1.24
C THR A 2 -11.62 -4.33 -2.17
N LEU A 3 -11.65 -4.55 -3.49
CA LEU A 3 -11.38 -3.49 -4.47
C LEU A 3 -12.36 -2.32 -4.39
N VAL A 4 -13.56 -2.53 -3.83
CA VAL A 4 -14.56 -1.46 -3.64
C VAL A 4 -14.15 -0.59 -2.47
N GLU A 5 -13.84 -1.19 -1.32
CA GLU A 5 -13.36 -0.47 -0.13
C GLU A 5 -12.08 0.32 -0.41
N GLU A 6 -11.15 -0.26 -1.18
CA GLU A 6 -9.92 0.40 -1.60
C GLU A 6 -10.19 1.60 -2.52
N ARG A 7 -11.21 1.53 -3.40
CA ARG A 7 -11.60 2.69 -4.23
C ARG A 7 -12.25 3.81 -3.43
N ILE A 8 -13.07 3.48 -2.44
CA ILE A 8 -13.73 4.47 -1.57
C ILE A 8 -12.70 5.20 -0.71
N SER A 9 -11.72 4.45 -0.16
CA SER A 9 -10.65 5.00 0.68
C SER A 9 -9.44 5.53 -0.11
N CYS A 10 -9.49 5.50 -1.44
CA CYS A 10 -8.36 5.86 -2.29
C CYS A 10 -8.03 7.36 -2.15
N PRO A 11 -6.79 7.74 -1.80
CA PRO A 11 -6.41 9.15 -1.65
C PRO A 11 -6.43 9.95 -2.96
N LEU A 12 -6.46 9.30 -4.12
CA LEU A 12 -6.59 9.95 -5.44
C LEU A 12 -8.02 9.96 -5.98
N GLY A 13 -8.94 9.26 -5.32
CA GLY A 13 -10.36 9.20 -5.68
C GLY A 13 -11.20 10.07 -4.76
N ALA A 14 -12.33 10.53 -5.27
CA ALA A 14 -13.36 11.25 -4.51
C ALA A 14 -14.65 10.44 -4.34
N TRP A 15 -14.68 9.19 -4.84
CA TRP A 15 -15.90 8.40 -4.88
C TRP A 15 -16.35 7.95 -3.49
N SER A 16 -17.58 8.29 -3.12
CA SER A 16 -18.17 7.95 -1.82
C SER A 16 -18.71 6.52 -1.72
N GLY A 17 -18.70 5.76 -2.82
CA GLY A 17 -19.31 4.42 -2.89
C GLY A 17 -20.70 4.39 -3.51
N GLU A 18 -21.28 5.56 -3.81
CA GLU A 18 -22.61 5.66 -4.40
C GLU A 18 -22.66 5.11 -5.84
N PRO A 19 -23.63 4.23 -6.17
CA PRO A 19 -23.87 3.78 -7.53
C PRO A 19 -24.21 4.94 -8.47
N GLY A 20 -23.91 4.79 -9.76
CA GLY A 20 -24.18 5.82 -10.78
C GLY A 20 -23.25 7.04 -10.72
N ARG A 21 -22.34 7.12 -9.74
CA ARG A 21 -21.29 8.14 -9.67
C ARG A 21 -19.95 7.63 -10.21
N CYS A 22 -19.19 8.55 -10.77
CA CYS A 22 -17.85 8.29 -11.26
C CYS A 22 -16.94 7.84 -10.11
N GLN A 23 -16.31 6.69 -10.25
CA GLN A 23 -15.48 6.11 -9.21
C GLN A 23 -14.12 6.81 -9.01
N LEU A 24 -13.88 7.91 -9.74
CA LEU A 24 -12.71 8.77 -9.56
C LEU A 24 -13.10 10.16 -9.06
N CYS A 25 -13.99 10.87 -9.74
CA CYS A 25 -14.34 12.27 -9.40
C CYS A 25 -15.68 12.45 -8.69
N ASN A 26 -16.42 11.37 -8.43
CA ASN A 26 -17.74 11.37 -7.78
C ASN A 26 -18.87 12.12 -8.49
N GLN A 27 -18.64 12.64 -9.70
CA GLN A 27 -19.70 13.25 -10.50
C GLN A 27 -20.72 12.21 -10.95
N LEU A 28 -21.99 12.62 -11.08
CA LEU A 28 -23.04 11.78 -11.64
C LEU A 28 -22.68 11.36 -13.07
N ILE A 29 -22.92 10.10 -13.41
CA ILE A 29 -22.73 9.60 -14.76
C ILE A 29 -24.05 9.76 -15.52
N GLU A 30 -24.14 10.83 -16.32
CA GLU A 30 -25.34 11.13 -17.13
C GLU A 30 -25.45 10.25 -18.39
N SER A 31 -24.36 9.60 -18.79
CA SER A 31 -24.32 8.75 -19.98
C SER A 31 -24.93 7.37 -19.71
N THR A 32 -25.91 6.98 -20.52
CA THR A 32 -26.54 5.64 -20.48
C THR A 32 -25.56 4.47 -20.72
N ARG A 33 -24.44 4.69 -21.42
CA ARG A 33 -23.43 3.65 -21.72
C ARG A 33 -22.33 3.50 -20.68
N ARG A 34 -22.14 4.47 -19.79
CA ARG A 34 -21.01 4.51 -18.84
C ARG A 34 -21.53 4.13 -17.46
N LYS A 35 -20.78 3.29 -16.74
CA LYS A 35 -21.18 2.81 -15.40
C LYS A 35 -20.15 3.08 -14.31
N THR A 36 -18.87 3.16 -14.66
CA THR A 36 -17.77 3.27 -13.69
C THR A 36 -17.10 4.64 -13.72
N TRP A 37 -16.93 5.22 -14.91
CA TRP A 37 -16.21 6.48 -15.12
C TRP A 37 -17.07 7.42 -15.94
N CYS A 38 -17.21 8.68 -15.51
CA CYS A 38 -17.94 9.69 -16.30
C CYS A 38 -17.23 10.02 -17.63
N SER A 39 -15.91 9.80 -17.72
CA SER A 39 -15.10 10.12 -18.89
C SER A 39 -13.93 9.17 -19.14
N ASN A 40 -13.44 9.14 -20.38
CA ASN A 40 -12.17 8.48 -20.75
C ASN A 40 -10.98 9.10 -20.01
N LYS A 41 -11.07 10.36 -19.58
CA LYS A 41 -10.04 11.01 -18.75
C LYS A 41 -9.99 10.35 -17.38
N CYS A 42 -11.13 10.23 -16.69
CA CYS A 42 -11.22 9.56 -15.41
C CYS A 42 -10.77 8.08 -15.48
N ALA A 43 -11.21 7.36 -16.52
CA ALA A 43 -10.78 5.98 -16.73
C ALA A 43 -9.26 5.86 -16.87
N ARG A 44 -8.64 6.69 -17.71
CA ARG A 44 -7.18 6.69 -17.93
C ARG A 44 -6.41 7.10 -16.68
N GLU A 45 -6.90 8.08 -15.93
CA GLU A 45 -6.25 8.53 -14.70
C GLU A 45 -6.27 7.42 -13.63
N TRP A 46 -7.41 6.74 -13.48
CA TRP A 46 -7.49 5.59 -12.57
C TRP A 46 -6.53 4.48 -13.00
N GLN A 47 -6.53 4.10 -14.29
CA GLN A 47 -5.64 3.07 -14.83
C GLN A 47 -4.17 3.40 -14.59
N ARG A 48 -3.76 4.65 -14.85
CA ARG A 48 -2.38 5.10 -14.64
C ARG A 48 -1.93 5.02 -13.20
N ASN A 49 -2.83 5.03 -12.22
CA ASN A 49 -2.47 4.98 -10.81
C ASN A 49 -2.77 3.63 -10.15
N HIS A 50 -3.60 2.78 -10.75
CA HIS A 50 -4.06 1.55 -10.07
C HIS A 50 -3.73 0.27 -10.82
N ILE A 51 -3.37 0.31 -12.10
CA ILE A 51 -3.01 -0.90 -12.85
C ILE A 51 -1.52 -0.87 -13.16
N TRP A 52 -0.78 -1.88 -12.70
CA TRP A 52 0.67 -1.95 -12.81
C TRP A 52 1.22 -1.62 -14.19
N ARG A 53 0.67 -2.22 -15.26
CA ARG A 53 1.13 -1.98 -16.64
C ARG A 53 1.14 -0.49 -17.00
N PHE A 54 0.07 0.23 -16.65
CA PHE A 54 -0.10 1.65 -16.96
C PHE A 54 0.68 2.54 -16.00
N ALA A 55 0.69 2.19 -14.71
CA ALA A 55 1.45 2.91 -13.69
C ALA A 55 2.96 2.84 -13.95
N ARG A 56 3.49 1.65 -14.23
CA ARG A 56 4.89 1.43 -14.63
C ARG A 56 5.26 2.27 -15.85
N SER A 57 4.42 2.25 -16.89
CA SER A 57 4.66 3.05 -18.10
C SER A 57 4.64 4.56 -17.80
N ALA A 58 3.70 5.02 -16.98
CA ALA A 58 3.59 6.42 -16.61
C ALA A 58 4.75 6.88 -15.71
N ALA A 59 5.23 6.06 -14.78
CA ALA A 59 6.42 6.33 -13.96
C ALA A 59 7.68 6.46 -14.83
N LYS A 60 7.91 5.51 -15.75
CA LYS A 60 9.02 5.58 -16.71
C LYS A 60 9.01 6.86 -17.54
N ARG A 61 7.83 7.24 -18.07
CA ARG A 61 7.68 8.49 -18.83
C ARG A 61 7.94 9.73 -17.97
N ARG A 62 7.43 9.77 -16.74
CA ARG A 62 7.68 10.88 -15.79
C ARG A 62 9.17 11.06 -15.51
N ALA A 63 9.92 9.97 -15.35
CA ALA A 63 11.37 10.00 -15.16
C ALA A 63 12.18 10.17 -16.46
N LYS A 64 11.51 10.41 -17.60
CA LYS A 64 12.13 10.44 -18.95
C LYS A 64 12.98 9.19 -19.24
N TYR A 65 12.63 8.05 -18.65
CA TYR A 65 13.36 6.77 -18.72
C TYR A 65 14.78 6.81 -18.13
N HIS A 66 15.09 7.76 -17.26
CA HIS A 66 16.36 7.84 -16.54
C HIS A 66 16.21 7.43 -15.07
N CYS A 67 17.31 6.99 -14.48
CA CYS A 67 17.39 6.74 -13.05
C CYS A 67 17.19 8.07 -12.30
N GLN A 68 16.34 8.05 -11.28
CA GLN A 68 16.04 9.23 -10.46
C GLN A 68 17.05 9.47 -9.33
N GLN A 69 18.09 8.62 -9.20
CA GLN A 69 19.19 8.87 -8.27
C GLN A 69 20.08 9.98 -8.79
N GLN A 70 20.42 10.92 -7.91
CA GLN A 70 21.24 12.07 -8.25
C GLN A 70 22.62 11.62 -8.78
N GLY A 71 23.06 12.26 -9.86
CA GLY A 71 24.34 11.95 -10.50
C GLY A 71 24.41 10.62 -11.25
N CYS A 72 23.30 9.88 -11.36
CA CYS A 72 23.31 8.61 -12.09
C CYS A 72 23.29 8.82 -13.61
N THR A 73 24.28 8.27 -14.31
CA THR A 73 24.43 8.33 -15.77
C THR A 73 24.09 7.01 -16.48
N ALA A 74 23.45 6.08 -15.77
CA ALA A 74 23.11 4.77 -16.32
C ALA A 74 22.20 4.88 -17.55
N GLU A 75 22.34 3.91 -18.46
CA GLU A 75 21.56 3.88 -19.68
C GLU A 75 20.05 3.71 -19.42
N ARG A 76 19.24 4.28 -20.32
CA ARG A 76 17.76 4.27 -20.21
C ARG A 76 17.17 2.86 -20.18
N ARG A 77 17.79 1.92 -20.89
CA ARG A 77 17.31 0.53 -21.00
C ARG A 77 17.41 -0.24 -19.68
N ASP A 78 18.33 0.15 -18.80
CA ASP A 78 18.60 -0.51 -17.53
C ASP A 78 17.68 -0.03 -16.39
N CYS A 79 16.75 0.88 -16.69
CA CYS A 79 15.87 1.48 -15.69
C CYS A 79 14.60 0.66 -15.44
N GLU A 80 14.39 0.30 -14.18
CA GLU A 80 13.26 -0.43 -13.63
C GLU A 80 12.41 0.48 -12.76
N VAL A 81 11.17 0.06 -12.48
CA VAL A 81 10.26 0.81 -11.61
C VAL A 81 10.24 0.12 -10.26
N ASN A 82 10.52 0.89 -9.21
CA ASN A 82 10.46 0.46 -7.82
C ASN A 82 9.27 1.12 -7.12
N HIS A 83 8.69 0.41 -6.15
CA HIS A 83 7.75 1.00 -5.19
C HIS A 83 8.55 1.70 -4.08
N ILE A 84 8.35 3.01 -3.90
CA ILE A 84 9.04 3.80 -2.87
C ILE A 84 8.69 3.24 -1.48
N SER A 85 7.39 3.13 -1.20
CA SER A 85 6.89 2.40 -0.04
C SER A 85 6.96 0.90 -0.31
N ALA A 86 7.84 0.21 0.42
CA ALA A 86 8.07 -1.21 0.27
C ALA A 86 6.77 -2.00 0.46
N ARG A 87 6.42 -2.84 -0.53
CA ARG A 87 5.26 -3.72 -0.42
C ARG A 87 5.56 -4.92 0.48
N ASN A 88 4.59 -5.27 1.33
CA ASN A 88 4.53 -6.51 2.10
C ASN A 88 3.44 -7.41 1.50
N GLY A 89 3.82 -8.27 0.55
CA GLY A 89 2.86 -9.14 -0.15
C GLY A 89 1.94 -8.41 -1.12
N GLY A 90 1.31 -9.20 -2.00
CA GLY A 90 0.39 -8.74 -3.05
C GLY A 90 0.94 -8.95 -4.46
N GLY A 91 0.09 -9.50 -5.34
CA GLY A 91 0.42 -9.71 -6.75
C GLY A 91 0.36 -8.43 -7.59
N TYR A 92 0.34 -8.60 -8.91
CA TYR A 92 0.22 -7.52 -9.90
C TYR A 92 -1.24 -7.07 -10.15
N GLY A 93 -2.13 -7.37 -9.20
CA GLY A 93 -3.54 -6.98 -9.27
C GLY A 93 -3.72 -5.46 -9.10
N PRO A 94 -4.85 -4.90 -9.53
CA PRO A 94 -5.09 -3.47 -9.37
C PRO A 94 -5.11 -3.04 -7.90
N GLY A 95 -4.64 -1.82 -7.60
CA GLY A 95 -4.72 -1.24 -6.26
C GLY A 95 -3.95 0.07 -6.08
N CYS A 96 -4.21 0.76 -4.97
CA CYS A 96 -3.63 2.05 -4.60
C CYS A 96 -2.11 2.00 -4.39
N HIS A 97 -1.58 0.82 -4.10
CA HIS A 97 -0.14 0.60 -4.01
C HIS A 97 0.59 0.84 -5.35
N HIS A 98 -0.11 1.09 -6.46
CA HIS A 98 0.49 1.48 -7.75
C HIS A 98 0.48 2.99 -8.02
N HIS A 99 0.06 3.82 -7.05
CA HIS A 99 0.02 5.27 -7.23
C HIS A 99 1.37 5.82 -7.68
N LEU A 100 1.34 6.70 -8.68
CA LEU A 100 2.57 7.27 -9.24
C LEU A 100 3.34 8.08 -8.20
N ASN A 101 2.62 8.94 -7.50
CA ASN A 101 3.16 9.84 -6.50
C ASN A 101 2.78 9.32 -5.10
N PRO A 102 3.58 9.63 -4.09
CA PRO A 102 3.17 9.47 -2.71
C PRO A 102 1.88 10.26 -2.43
N ASP A 103 1.07 9.79 -1.49
CA ASP A 103 -0.08 10.52 -0.98
C ASP A 103 0.35 11.70 -0.09
N LYS A 104 -0.63 12.42 0.47
CA LYS A 104 -0.39 13.56 1.38
C LYS A 104 0.43 13.22 2.63
N ASN A 105 0.50 11.95 3.01
CA ASN A 105 1.27 11.46 4.15
C ASN A 105 2.65 10.90 3.72
N GLY A 106 3.00 11.02 2.44
CA GLY A 106 4.23 10.47 1.87
C GLY A 106 4.18 8.95 1.65
N VAL A 107 3.00 8.32 1.70
CA VAL A 107 2.83 6.88 1.55
C VAL A 107 2.57 6.51 0.09
N GLY A 108 3.12 5.37 -0.35
CA GLY A 108 2.98 4.90 -1.72
C GLY A 108 4.04 5.51 -2.65
N GLY A 109 3.68 5.66 -3.93
CA GLY A 109 4.57 6.22 -4.94
C GLY A 109 5.46 5.20 -5.66
N LEU A 110 5.75 5.52 -6.91
CA LEU A 110 6.68 4.78 -7.76
C LEU A 110 7.91 5.63 -8.04
N GLU A 111 9.07 5.01 -8.15
CA GLU A 111 10.31 5.63 -8.61
C GLU A 111 10.95 4.81 -9.72
N VAL A 112 11.87 5.41 -10.46
CA VAL A 112 12.60 4.78 -11.57
C VAL A 112 14.08 4.72 -11.23
N LEU A 113 14.64 3.51 -11.21
CA LEU A 113 16.01 3.25 -10.79
C LEU A 113 16.72 2.38 -11.82
N CYS A 114 18.01 2.62 -12.08
CA CYS A 114 18.80 1.64 -12.81
C CYS A 114 18.95 0.37 -11.97
N ARG A 115 19.25 -0.77 -12.60
CA ARG A 115 19.42 -2.06 -11.92
C ARG A 115 20.34 -2.00 -10.69
N ALA A 116 21.45 -1.27 -10.76
CA ALA A 116 22.38 -1.13 -9.63
C ALA A 116 21.78 -0.38 -8.43
N HIS A 117 21.10 0.75 -8.67
CA HIS A 117 20.43 1.50 -7.61
C HIS A 117 19.18 0.77 -7.11
N HIS A 118 18.44 0.11 -8.00
CA HIS A 118 17.30 -0.70 -7.65
C HIS A 118 17.69 -1.80 -6.65
N ALA A 119 18.77 -2.55 -6.94
CA ALA A 119 19.28 -3.58 -6.04
C ALA A 119 19.61 -3.04 -4.64
N LYS A 120 20.25 -1.86 -4.55
CA LYS A 120 20.56 -1.20 -3.26
C LYS A 120 19.29 -0.87 -2.48
N VAL A 121 18.30 -0.27 -3.13
CA VAL A 121 17.03 0.10 -2.49
C VAL A 121 16.24 -1.14 -2.06
N THR A 122 16.12 -2.15 -2.93
CA THR A 122 15.44 -3.41 -2.60
C THR A 122 16.10 -4.13 -1.42
N ALA A 123 17.44 -4.12 -1.34
CA ALA A 123 18.17 -4.69 -0.21
C ALA A 123 17.88 -3.94 1.10
N ALA A 124 17.89 -2.60 1.07
CA ALA A 124 17.53 -1.78 2.22
C ALA A 124 16.08 -2.03 2.68
N GLN A 125 15.14 -2.09 1.75
CA GLN A 125 13.74 -2.43 2.03
C GLN A 125 13.60 -3.85 2.62
N ALA A 126 14.34 -4.83 2.10
CA ALA A 126 14.33 -6.19 2.62
C ALA A 126 14.85 -6.26 4.07
N LYS A 127 15.93 -5.52 4.38
CA LYS A 127 16.47 -5.39 5.73
C LYS A 127 15.45 -4.76 6.68
N ALA A 128 14.81 -3.66 6.27
CA ALA A 128 13.77 -2.99 7.05
C ALA A 128 12.58 -3.93 7.35
N ARG A 129 12.12 -4.71 6.36
CA ARG A 129 11.08 -5.73 6.56
C ARG A 129 11.52 -6.80 7.56
N ALA A 130 12.76 -7.26 7.50
CA ALA A 130 13.27 -8.26 8.43
C ALA A 130 13.30 -7.74 9.86
N GLN A 131 13.78 -6.51 10.08
CA GLN A 131 13.77 -5.85 11.39
C GLN A 131 12.35 -5.67 11.93
N ALA A 132 11.40 -5.20 11.10
CA ALA A 132 10.01 -5.04 11.51
C ALA A 132 9.38 -6.38 11.96
N ARG A 133 9.69 -7.49 11.28
CA ARG A 133 9.24 -8.83 11.68
C ARG A 133 9.84 -9.28 13.01
N GLN A 134 11.11 -8.99 13.27
CA GLN A 134 11.76 -9.30 14.55
C GLN A 134 11.09 -8.56 15.70
N VAL A 135 10.90 -7.24 15.56
CA VAL A 135 10.20 -6.41 16.56
C VAL A 135 8.77 -6.89 16.80
N ALA A 136 8.03 -7.23 15.75
CA ALA A 136 6.68 -7.77 15.89
C ALA A 136 6.67 -9.10 16.67
N ARG A 137 7.63 -10.00 16.39
CA ARG A 137 7.77 -11.27 17.09
C ARG A 137 8.10 -11.09 18.58
N GLU A 138 8.98 -10.15 18.91
CA GLU A 138 9.33 -9.83 20.30
C GLU A 138 8.15 -9.25 21.07
N LYS A 139 7.37 -8.34 20.45
CA LYS A 139 6.14 -7.79 21.04
C LYS A 139 5.12 -8.89 21.33
N LEU A 140 4.89 -9.80 20.38
CA LEU A 140 3.97 -10.93 20.57
C LEU A 140 4.40 -11.81 21.76
N LYS A 141 5.68 -12.18 21.83
CA LYS A 141 6.22 -12.94 22.96
C LYS A 141 6.01 -12.22 24.31
N ALA A 142 6.30 -10.92 24.38
CA ALA A 142 6.13 -10.14 25.60
C ALA A 142 4.65 -10.06 26.05
N THR A 143 3.71 -9.94 25.11
CA THR A 143 2.27 -9.96 25.42
C THR A 143 1.79 -11.31 25.93
N GLU A 144 2.32 -12.42 25.39
CA GLU A 144 2.00 -13.77 25.86
C GLU A 144 2.53 -14.03 27.27
N THR A 145 3.76 -13.57 27.58
CA THR A 145 4.33 -13.66 28.93
C THR A 145 3.51 -12.86 29.96
N LYS A 146 3.06 -11.65 29.62
CA LYS A 146 2.19 -10.84 30.49
C LYS A 146 0.83 -11.52 30.74
N LYS A 147 0.21 -12.09 29.70
CA LYS A 147 -1.08 -12.81 29.81
C LYS A 147 -0.99 -14.10 30.64
N LYS A 148 0.16 -14.80 30.61
CA LYS A 148 0.42 -15.95 31.49
C LYS A 148 0.57 -15.55 32.96
N LYS A 149 1.25 -14.43 33.24
CA LYS A 149 1.51 -13.96 34.61
C LYS A 149 0.25 -13.39 35.30
N SER A 150 -0.71 -12.86 34.55
CA SER A 150 -2.00 -12.41 35.11
C SER A 150 -2.98 -13.55 35.43
N LYS A 151 -2.85 -14.71 34.77
CA LYS A 151 -3.69 -15.89 35.04
C LYS A 151 -3.26 -16.71 36.26
N THR A 152 -2.04 -16.55 36.75
CA THR A 152 -1.52 -17.27 37.94
C THR A 152 -1.69 -16.51 39.26
N GLY A 153 -2.35 -15.34 39.24
CA GLY A 153 -2.54 -14.48 40.43
C GLY A 153 -3.85 -14.67 41.21
N GLU A 154 -4.87 -15.34 40.66
CA GLU A 154 -6.12 -15.60 41.38
C GLU A 154 -5.98 -16.86 42.25
N LYS A 155 -5.46 -16.70 43.47
CA LYS A 155 -5.66 -17.73 44.51
C LYS A 155 -7.14 -17.72 44.89
N PRO A 156 -7.86 -18.86 44.86
CA PRO A 156 -9.25 -18.91 45.30
C PRO A 156 -9.30 -18.60 46.80
N VAL A 157 -10.05 -17.56 47.16
CA VAL A 157 -10.36 -17.22 48.56
C VAL A 157 -11.17 -18.38 49.15
N LYS A 158 -10.56 -19.15 50.05
CA LYS A 158 -11.24 -20.23 50.78
C LYS A 158 -12.33 -19.60 51.67
N LYS A 159 -13.60 -19.87 51.34
CA LYS A 159 -14.75 -19.54 52.19
C LYS A 159 -14.63 -20.28 53.52
N PRO A 160 -14.81 -19.62 54.68
CA PRO A 160 -14.81 -20.32 55.96
C PRO A 160 -16.07 -21.18 56.09
N LEU A 161 -15.87 -22.43 56.49
CA LEU A 161 -16.89 -23.43 56.75
C LEU A 161 -17.66 -23.02 58.02
N LYS A 162 -18.94 -22.67 57.89
CA LYS A 162 -19.82 -22.49 59.07
C LYS A 162 -20.14 -23.87 59.64
N ILE A 163 -19.60 -24.17 60.81
CA ILE A 163 -20.03 -25.28 61.67
C ILE A 163 -21.25 -24.79 62.46
N ARG A 164 -22.22 -25.69 62.61
CA ARG A 164 -23.61 -25.49 63.02
C ARG A 164 -23.80 -24.68 64.30
#